data_AF-A0A1P8XK48-F1
#
_entry.id   AF-A0A1P8XK48-F1
#
_cell.length_a   1.000
_cell.length_b   1.000
_cell.length_c   1.000
_cell.angle_alpha   90.00
_cell.angle_beta   90.00
_cell.angle_gamma   90.00
#
_symmetry.space_group_name_H-M   'P 1'
#
loop_
_entity.id
_entity.type
_entity.pdbx_description
1 polymer ?
#
loop_
_entity_poly.entity_id
_entity_poly.type
_entity_poly.pdbx_seq_one_letter_code
_entity_poly.pdbx_strand_id
1 'polypeptide(L)'
;MSECCGLWRRTLLIDVDGSEDVSTDVRWLQGITAFVDLRRPVPAAPDAQDGFAGWLHQSGDVFTWERFAGLQPQGEFPDEGRMHWEGQVLVETGVHSAYVEHWVREPLAGPCWALTLAGPNDAQGLLIRVGALFGWASSSPAGVEISLGTVTDNRWEITDSSEPARTGAELLPRVRGNELTESSMQTWTVVDSEGDVNL
;
A
#
# COMPACT_ATOMS: atom_id res chain seq x y z
N MET A 1 -17.16 -5.83 4.83
CA MET A 1 -15.75 -6.20 4.62
C MET A 1 -15.22 -6.82 5.90
N SER A 2 -14.40 -7.84 5.78
CA SER A 2 -13.58 -8.37 6.87
C SER A 2 -12.71 -7.25 7.44
N GLU A 3 -12.48 -7.26 8.75
CA GLU A 3 -11.63 -6.26 9.40
C GLU A 3 -10.15 -6.52 9.06
N CYS A 4 -9.69 -6.01 7.93
CA CYS A 4 -8.34 -6.22 7.40
C CYS A 4 -7.33 -5.13 7.82
N CYS A 5 -7.75 -4.07 8.51
CA CYS A 5 -6.88 -2.93 8.81
C CYS A 5 -5.58 -3.33 9.54
N GLY A 6 -4.43 -2.83 9.11
CA GLY A 6 -3.16 -3.13 9.77
C GLY A 6 -2.03 -3.34 8.77
N LEU A 7 -0.87 -3.72 9.29
CA LEU A 7 0.28 -4.04 8.47
C LEU A 7 0.34 -5.55 8.25
N TRP A 8 0.31 -5.97 7.00
CA TRP A 8 0.48 -7.35 6.58
C TRP A 8 1.90 -7.54 6.06
N ARG A 9 2.54 -8.63 6.48
CA ARG A 9 3.84 -9.07 5.96
C ARG A 9 3.66 -10.40 5.26
N ARG A 10 4.14 -10.49 4.02
CA ARG A 10 4.22 -11.77 3.32
C ARG A 10 5.36 -12.57 3.89
N THR A 11 5.12 -13.82 4.23
CA THR A 11 6.13 -14.75 4.75
C THR A 11 6.53 -15.83 3.76
N LEU A 12 5.70 -16.06 2.73
CA LEU A 12 5.93 -17.04 1.67
C LEU A 12 5.14 -16.62 0.44
N LEU A 13 5.77 -16.74 -0.73
CA LEU A 13 5.12 -16.89 -2.02
C LEU A 13 5.54 -18.23 -2.61
N ILE A 14 4.58 -19.02 -3.08
CA ILE A 14 4.80 -20.13 -4.01
C ILE A 14 4.25 -19.67 -5.36
N ASP A 15 5.13 -19.48 -6.33
CA ASP A 15 4.74 -19.01 -7.67
C ASP A 15 4.18 -20.16 -8.52
N VAL A 16 3.68 -19.85 -9.71
CA VAL A 16 3.05 -20.77 -10.65
C VAL A 16 3.94 -21.93 -11.08
N ASP A 17 5.25 -21.74 -11.06
CA ASP A 17 6.24 -22.76 -11.39
C ASP A 17 6.65 -23.60 -10.16
N GLY A 18 6.07 -23.31 -9.00
CA GLY A 18 6.36 -23.94 -7.71
C GLY A 18 7.62 -23.39 -7.03
N SER A 19 8.26 -22.35 -7.57
CA SER A 19 9.35 -21.68 -6.90
C SER A 19 8.86 -20.98 -5.63
N GLU A 20 9.70 -20.96 -4.60
CA GLU A 20 9.39 -20.32 -3.32
C GLU A 20 10.19 -19.03 -3.17
N ASP A 21 9.50 -17.95 -2.80
CA ASP A 21 10.12 -16.71 -2.33
C ASP A 21 9.75 -16.45 -0.87
N VAL A 22 10.77 -16.54 -0.02
CA VAL A 22 10.73 -16.22 1.41
C VAL A 22 11.66 -15.06 1.76
N SER A 23 12.21 -14.40 0.74
CA SER A 23 13.31 -13.43 0.87
C SER A 23 12.88 -11.98 0.63
N THR A 24 11.94 -11.75 -0.29
CA THR A 24 11.45 -10.40 -0.57
C THR A 24 10.69 -9.83 0.64
N ASP A 25 11.06 -8.61 1.05
CA ASP A 25 10.31 -7.84 2.04
C ASP A 25 9.06 -7.25 1.38
N VAL A 26 7.92 -7.91 1.60
CA VAL A 26 6.61 -7.47 1.12
C VAL A 26 5.76 -7.02 2.29
N ARG A 27 5.34 -5.76 2.24
CA ARG A 27 4.55 -5.09 3.27
C ARG A 27 3.33 -4.43 2.66
N TRP A 28 2.15 -4.86 3.10
CA TRP A 28 0.86 -4.33 2.72
C TRP A 28 0.21 -3.62 3.90
N LEU A 29 0.17 -2.29 3.87
CA LEU A 29 -0.54 -1.48 4.84
C LEU A 29 -1.99 -1.27 4.39
N GLN A 30 -2.92 -1.87 5.11
CA GLN A 30 -4.35 -1.84 4.82
C GLN A 30 -5.07 -0.85 5.75
N GLY A 31 -5.72 0.15 5.16
CA GLY A 31 -6.69 1.05 5.81
C GLY A 31 -8.11 0.47 5.82
N ILE A 32 -9.14 1.32 5.78
CA ILE A 32 -10.54 0.86 5.82
C ILE A 32 -10.89 0.18 4.50
N THR A 33 -10.64 0.88 3.39
CA THR A 33 -10.68 0.31 2.03
C THR A 33 -9.38 0.54 1.29
N ALA A 34 -8.73 1.67 1.53
CA ALA A 34 -7.50 2.05 0.85
C ALA A 34 -6.29 1.24 1.35
N PHE A 35 -5.31 1.02 0.48
CA PHE A 35 -4.08 0.31 0.84
C PHE A 35 -2.83 0.82 0.10
N VAL A 36 -1.67 0.52 0.69
CA VAL A 36 -0.35 0.70 0.07
C VAL A 36 0.48 -0.58 0.29
N ASP A 37 0.94 -1.21 -0.79
CA ASP A 37 1.77 -2.43 -0.80
C ASP A 37 3.15 -2.10 -1.40
N LEU A 38 4.23 -2.38 -0.66
CA LEU A 38 5.61 -2.19 -1.10
C LEU A 38 6.38 -3.51 -1.03
N ARG A 39 7.04 -3.86 -2.14
CA ARG A 39 7.78 -5.12 -2.33
C ARG A 39 9.23 -4.84 -2.67
N ARG A 40 10.14 -5.25 -1.79
CA ARG A 40 11.58 -5.00 -1.96
C ARG A 40 12.37 -6.30 -1.93
N PRO A 41 13.05 -6.66 -3.03
CA PRO A 41 13.88 -7.85 -3.08
C PRO A 41 15.06 -7.73 -2.10
N VAL A 42 15.47 -8.88 -1.54
CA VAL A 42 16.64 -8.99 -0.67
C VAL A 42 17.57 -10.10 -1.20
N PRO A 43 18.78 -9.78 -1.69
CA PRO A 43 19.38 -8.45 -1.77
C PRO A 43 18.66 -7.51 -2.75
N ALA A 44 18.89 -6.20 -2.60
CA ALA A 44 18.27 -5.19 -3.44
C ALA A 44 18.55 -5.43 -4.93
N ALA A 45 17.49 -5.45 -5.72
CA ALA A 45 17.50 -5.60 -7.17
C ALA A 45 16.47 -4.62 -7.75
N PRO A 46 16.88 -3.43 -8.22
CA PRO A 46 15.95 -2.36 -8.63
C PRO A 46 14.91 -2.81 -9.67
N ASP A 47 15.31 -3.65 -10.64
CA ASP A 47 14.43 -4.14 -11.70
C ASP A 47 13.36 -5.13 -11.18
N ALA A 48 13.57 -5.70 -10.00
CA ALA A 48 12.64 -6.62 -9.34
C ALA A 48 11.87 -5.96 -8.19
N GLN A 49 12.06 -4.65 -7.97
CA GLN A 49 11.25 -3.90 -7.03
C GLN A 49 9.83 -3.75 -7.57
N ASP A 50 8.85 -3.93 -6.70
CA ASP A 50 7.44 -3.80 -7.04
C ASP A 50 6.67 -3.15 -5.88
N GLY A 51 5.42 -2.79 -6.13
CA GLY A 51 4.56 -2.12 -5.17
C GLY A 51 3.43 -1.41 -5.90
N PHE A 52 2.30 -1.32 -5.22
CA PHE A 52 1.09 -0.75 -5.78
C PHE A 52 0.16 -0.26 -4.67
N ALA A 53 -0.82 0.55 -5.05
CA ALA A 53 -1.76 1.15 -4.12
C ALA A 53 -3.13 1.35 -4.76
N GLY A 54 -4.15 1.39 -3.92
CA GLY A 54 -5.54 1.60 -4.34
C GLY A 54 -6.52 1.11 -3.31
N TRP A 55 -7.57 0.43 -3.76
CA TRP A 55 -8.71 0.04 -2.92
C TRP A 55 -8.91 -1.47 -2.93
N LEU A 56 -9.17 -2.01 -1.74
CA LEU A 56 -9.49 -3.41 -1.55
C LEU A 56 -11.00 -3.60 -1.55
N HIS A 57 -11.48 -4.47 -2.43
CA HIS A 57 -12.87 -4.92 -2.48
C HIS A 57 -12.98 -6.38 -2.05
N GLN A 58 -14.13 -6.77 -1.53
CA GLN A 58 -14.37 -8.15 -1.09
C GLN A 58 -15.74 -8.65 -1.53
N SER A 59 -15.76 -9.84 -2.12
CA SER A 59 -16.95 -10.62 -2.45
C SER A 59 -16.80 -12.05 -1.92
N GLY A 60 -17.39 -12.33 -0.76
CA GLY A 60 -17.20 -13.62 -0.08
C GLY A 60 -15.77 -13.82 0.39
N ASP A 61 -15.11 -14.89 -0.08
CA ASP A 61 -13.70 -15.20 0.17
C ASP A 61 -12.76 -14.61 -0.90
N VAL A 62 -13.30 -14.01 -1.96
CA VAL A 62 -12.52 -13.35 -3.01
C VAL A 62 -12.28 -11.89 -2.64
N PHE A 63 -11.03 -11.49 -2.72
CA PHE A 63 -10.55 -10.12 -2.55
C PHE A 63 -10.02 -9.62 -3.89
N THR A 64 -10.35 -8.37 -4.23
CA THR A 64 -9.94 -7.71 -5.46
C THR A 64 -9.18 -6.45 -5.11
N TRP A 65 -7.95 -6.30 -5.61
CA TRP A 65 -7.15 -5.09 -5.44
C TRP A 65 -7.31 -4.20 -6.67
N GLU A 66 -8.13 -3.17 -6.55
CA GLU A 66 -8.25 -2.14 -7.57
C GLU A 66 -7.07 -1.17 -7.43
N ARG A 67 -6.11 -1.25 -8.36
CA ARG A 67 -4.87 -0.46 -8.31
C ARG A 67 -5.01 0.83 -9.13
N PHE A 68 -4.73 1.98 -8.52
CA PHE A 68 -4.56 3.25 -9.28
C PHE A 68 -3.08 3.57 -9.53
N ALA A 69 -2.18 3.01 -8.72
CA ALA A 69 -0.74 3.18 -8.82
C ALA A 69 -0.07 1.80 -8.76
N GLY A 70 0.97 1.58 -9.58
CA GLY A 70 1.79 0.38 -9.56
C GLY A 70 3.14 0.61 -10.23
N LEU A 71 4.21 0.08 -9.63
CA LEU A 71 5.57 0.16 -10.18
C LEU A 71 5.72 -0.76 -11.41
N GLN A 72 5.06 -1.90 -11.39
CA GLN A 72 4.98 -2.83 -12.52
C GLN A 72 3.62 -2.69 -13.24
N PRO A 73 3.57 -2.98 -14.55
CA PRO A 73 2.32 -2.97 -15.31
C PRO A 73 1.26 -3.90 -14.71
N GLN A 74 -0.01 -3.53 -14.82
CA GLN A 74 -1.11 -4.45 -14.48
C GLN A 74 -1.09 -5.66 -15.42
N GLY A 75 -1.41 -6.83 -14.86
CA GLY A 75 -1.54 -8.07 -15.61
C GLY A 75 -2.78 -8.11 -16.51
N GLU A 76 -2.91 -9.20 -17.28
CA GLU A 76 -4.05 -9.43 -18.18
C GLU A 76 -5.38 -9.62 -17.42
N PHE A 77 -5.30 -10.22 -16.23
CA PHE A 77 -6.45 -10.51 -15.39
C PHE A 77 -6.57 -9.52 -14.23
N PRO A 78 -7.78 -9.31 -13.69
CA PRO A 78 -7.96 -8.60 -12.44
C PRO A 78 -7.07 -9.16 -11.34
N ASP A 79 -6.55 -8.27 -10.49
CA ASP A 79 -5.79 -8.66 -9.31
C ASP A 79 -6.76 -9.19 -8.25
N GLU A 80 -6.87 -10.52 -8.18
CA GLU A 80 -7.85 -11.23 -7.36
C GLU A 80 -7.28 -12.49 -6.71
N GLY A 81 -7.56 -12.63 -5.42
CA GLY A 81 -7.07 -13.69 -4.56
C GLY A 81 -8.18 -14.21 -3.64
N ARG A 82 -8.22 -15.52 -3.42
CA ARG A 82 -9.07 -16.14 -2.40
C ARG A 82 -8.32 -16.19 -1.09
N MET A 83 -8.89 -15.61 -0.05
CA MET A 83 -8.27 -15.56 1.28
C MET A 83 -9.01 -16.40 2.30
N HIS A 84 -8.28 -17.23 3.04
CA HIS A 84 -8.80 -17.94 4.20
C HIS A 84 -7.76 -18.02 5.32
N TRP A 85 -8.22 -18.22 6.55
CA TRP A 85 -7.34 -18.32 7.71
C TRP A 85 -6.90 -19.76 7.97
N GLU A 86 -5.60 -19.93 8.21
CA GLU A 86 -5.01 -21.13 8.77
C GLU A 86 -4.27 -20.78 10.07
N GLY A 87 -4.94 -20.96 11.21
CA GLY A 87 -4.41 -20.57 12.51
C GLY A 87 -4.26 -19.05 12.64
N GLN A 88 -3.02 -18.55 12.51
CA GLN A 88 -2.70 -17.11 12.55
C GLN A 88 -2.15 -16.59 11.21
N VAL A 89 -2.11 -17.45 10.20
CA VAL A 89 -1.67 -17.12 8.85
C VAL A 89 -2.91 -16.90 8.00
N LEU A 90 -2.92 -15.80 7.24
CA LEU A 90 -3.88 -15.60 6.17
C LEU A 90 -3.26 -16.20 4.91
N VAL A 91 -3.89 -17.23 4.37
CA VAL A 91 -3.49 -17.87 3.13
C VAL A 91 -4.27 -17.24 2.00
N GLU A 92 -3.55 -16.74 1.01
CA GLU A 92 -4.10 -16.26 -0.25
C GLU A 92 -3.76 -17.24 -1.36
N THR A 93 -4.74 -17.54 -2.21
CA THR A 93 -4.54 -18.34 -3.42
C THR A 93 -5.09 -17.60 -4.63
N GLY A 94 -4.35 -17.60 -5.72
CA GLY A 94 -4.74 -16.83 -6.90
C GLY A 94 -6.06 -17.29 -7.52
N VAL A 95 -6.87 -16.33 -7.99
CA VAL A 95 -8.12 -16.64 -8.71
C VAL A 95 -7.85 -17.02 -10.16
N HIS A 96 -6.95 -16.29 -10.82
CA HIS A 96 -6.64 -16.43 -12.26
C HIS A 96 -5.29 -17.11 -12.52
N SER A 97 -4.53 -17.39 -11.47
CA SER A 97 -3.20 -17.99 -11.54
C SER A 97 -2.95 -18.87 -10.31
N ALA A 98 -2.16 -19.92 -10.44
CA ALA A 98 -1.96 -20.94 -9.41
C ALA A 98 -0.81 -20.58 -8.44
N TYR A 99 -0.86 -19.38 -7.85
CA TYR A 99 0.08 -18.97 -6.80
C TYR A 99 -0.52 -19.15 -5.40
N VAL A 100 0.33 -19.22 -4.39
CA VAL A 100 -0.05 -19.18 -2.96
C VAL A 100 0.80 -18.15 -2.24
N GLU A 101 0.19 -17.27 -1.45
CA GLU A 101 0.89 -16.37 -0.54
C GLU A 101 0.45 -16.60 0.90
N HIS A 102 1.39 -16.55 1.84
CA HIS A 102 1.12 -16.56 3.27
C HIS A 102 1.39 -15.18 3.85
N TRP A 103 0.43 -14.69 4.63
CA TRP A 103 0.46 -13.38 5.23
C TRP A 103 0.30 -13.45 6.75
N VAL A 104 1.06 -12.62 7.46
CA VAL A 104 0.93 -12.42 8.90
C VAL A 104 0.55 -10.96 9.16
N ARG A 105 -0.51 -10.76 9.97
CA ARG A 105 -0.98 -9.44 10.36
C ARG A 105 -0.27 -8.95 11.61
N GLU A 106 0.25 -7.74 11.55
CA GLU A 106 0.54 -6.91 12.71
C GLU A 106 -0.65 -5.97 12.94
N PRO A 107 -1.49 -6.22 13.97
CA PRO A 107 -2.58 -5.33 14.31
C PRO A 107 -2.01 -4.03 14.88
N LEU A 108 -2.55 -2.90 14.42
CA LEU A 108 -2.12 -1.57 14.84
C LEU A 108 -3.29 -0.86 15.51
N ALA A 109 -3.07 -0.38 16.73
CA ALA A 109 -4.02 0.47 17.43
C ALA A 109 -3.84 1.93 17.05
N GLY A 110 -4.92 2.70 17.07
CA GLY A 110 -4.90 4.15 16.86
C GLY A 110 -5.71 4.57 15.63
N PRO A 111 -5.37 5.73 15.01
CA PRO A 111 -6.10 6.27 13.87
C PRO A 111 -6.15 5.30 12.70
N CYS A 112 -7.27 5.26 11.98
CA CYS A 112 -7.39 4.54 10.72
C CYS A 112 -8.20 5.40 9.75
N TRP A 113 -7.52 6.01 8.78
CA TRP A 113 -8.13 6.89 7.78
C TRP A 113 -7.31 6.93 6.50
N ALA A 114 -7.92 7.39 5.41
CA ALA A 114 -7.23 7.69 4.16
C ALA A 114 -7.76 8.95 3.49
N LEU A 115 -6.91 9.57 2.68
CA LEU A 115 -7.22 10.69 1.80
C LEU A 115 -6.91 10.29 0.35
N THR A 116 -7.91 10.37 -0.51
CA THR A 116 -7.74 10.24 -1.96
C THR A 116 -7.51 11.63 -2.55
N LEU A 117 -6.48 11.73 -3.38
CA LEU A 117 -5.94 12.99 -3.85
C LEU A 117 -5.93 13.04 -5.38
N ALA A 118 -6.27 14.20 -5.93
CA ALA A 118 -6.07 14.55 -7.33
C ALA A 118 -5.03 15.67 -7.44
N GLY A 119 -4.11 15.52 -8.38
CA GLY A 119 -3.05 16.47 -8.67
C GLY A 119 -3.13 17.01 -10.11
N PRO A 120 -2.17 17.86 -10.51
CA PRO A 120 -2.08 18.34 -11.88
C PRO A 120 -1.79 17.21 -12.88
N ASN A 121 -2.17 17.39 -14.14
CA ASN A 121 -1.91 16.43 -15.23
C ASN A 121 -2.42 15.02 -14.93
N ASP A 122 -3.64 14.92 -14.40
CA ASP A 122 -4.30 13.67 -14.01
C ASP A 122 -3.51 12.84 -12.99
N ALA A 123 -2.59 13.47 -12.24
CA ALA A 123 -1.90 12.80 -11.17
C ALA A 123 -2.90 12.39 -10.08
N GLN A 124 -2.69 11.21 -9.51
CA GLN A 124 -3.47 10.70 -8.40
C GLN A 124 -2.55 10.46 -7.21
N GLY A 125 -3.09 10.62 -6.01
CA GLY A 125 -2.36 10.37 -4.78
C GLY A 125 -3.24 9.69 -3.74
N LEU A 126 -2.60 8.98 -2.83
CA LEU A 126 -3.23 8.33 -1.70
C LEU A 126 -2.35 8.49 -0.48
N LEU A 127 -2.91 9.03 0.60
CA LEU A 127 -2.29 9.04 1.91
C LEU A 127 -3.16 8.23 2.87
N ILE A 128 -2.60 7.16 3.43
CA ILE A 128 -3.28 6.34 4.44
C ILE A 128 -2.56 6.47 5.78
N ARG A 129 -3.30 6.44 6.89
CA ARG A 129 -2.77 6.35 8.25
C ARG A 129 -3.42 5.18 8.97
N VAL A 130 -2.59 4.31 9.54
CA VAL A 130 -3.02 3.15 10.33
C VAL A 130 -2.14 3.05 11.58
N GLY A 131 -2.70 3.43 12.72
CA GLY A 131 -1.98 3.60 13.98
C GLY A 131 -0.82 4.60 13.84
N ALA A 132 0.39 4.13 14.12
CA ALA A 132 1.63 4.89 14.00
C ALA A 132 2.29 4.75 12.62
N LEU A 133 1.67 4.06 11.66
CA LEU A 133 2.19 3.92 10.30
C LEU A 133 1.41 4.78 9.32
N PHE A 134 2.08 5.16 8.24
CA PHE A 134 1.43 5.72 7.07
C PHE A 134 1.91 5.05 5.79
N GLY A 135 1.06 5.12 4.78
CA GLY A 135 1.40 4.78 3.40
C GLY A 135 1.16 5.99 2.52
N TRP A 136 2.09 6.26 1.62
CA TRP A 136 1.99 7.28 0.59
C TRP A 136 2.14 6.63 -0.77
N ALA A 137 1.21 6.92 -1.67
CA ALA A 137 1.32 6.53 -3.06
C ALA A 137 0.97 7.70 -3.97
N SER A 138 1.69 7.81 -5.07
CA SER A 138 1.35 8.75 -6.13
C SER A 138 1.58 8.12 -7.50
N SER A 139 0.74 8.50 -8.46
CA SER A 139 0.85 8.09 -9.85
C SER A 139 0.71 9.32 -10.73
N SER A 140 1.63 9.50 -11.68
CA SER A 140 1.65 10.62 -12.60
C SER A 140 2.36 10.24 -13.90
N PRO A 141 2.31 11.07 -14.95
CA PRO A 141 3.12 10.85 -16.16
C PRO A 141 4.63 10.82 -15.90
N ALA A 142 5.11 11.36 -14.78
CA ALA A 142 6.52 11.35 -14.40
C ALA A 142 6.95 10.04 -13.71
N GLY A 143 6.00 9.22 -13.28
CA GLY A 143 6.26 7.96 -12.60
C GLY A 143 5.33 7.72 -11.41
N VAL A 144 5.61 6.60 -10.73
CA VAL A 144 4.89 6.12 -9.55
C VAL A 144 5.82 6.15 -8.35
N GLU A 145 5.32 6.64 -7.21
CA GLU A 145 5.97 6.52 -5.91
C GLU A 145 5.09 5.66 -5.00
N ILE A 146 5.70 4.70 -4.30
CA ILE A 146 5.09 3.89 -3.26
C ILE A 146 6.00 3.96 -2.02
N SER A 147 5.48 4.46 -0.92
CA SER A 147 6.25 4.74 0.30
C SER A 147 5.49 4.28 1.53
N LEU A 148 6.21 3.70 2.50
CA LEU A 148 5.73 3.41 3.84
C LEU A 148 6.55 4.22 4.84
N GLY A 149 5.92 4.59 5.95
CA GLY A 149 6.60 5.38 6.97
C GLY A 149 5.92 5.32 8.33
N THR A 150 6.49 6.07 9.26
CA THR A 150 6.04 6.14 10.64
C THR A 150 5.64 7.56 11.02
N VAL A 151 4.68 7.68 11.93
CA VAL A 151 4.26 8.92 12.55
C VAL A 151 4.62 8.88 14.03
N THR A 152 5.64 9.65 14.44
CA THR A 152 6.07 9.79 15.84
C THR A 152 6.10 11.25 16.22
N ASP A 153 5.40 11.65 17.29
CA ASP A 153 5.32 13.06 17.74
C ASP A 153 5.00 14.06 16.61
N ASN A 154 4.03 13.71 15.75
CA ASN A 154 3.63 14.44 14.53
C ASN A 154 4.71 14.57 13.44
N ARG A 155 5.82 13.85 13.55
CA ARG A 155 6.84 13.72 12.50
C ARG A 155 6.49 12.54 11.60
N TRP A 156 6.37 12.79 10.30
CA TRP A 156 5.99 11.81 9.28
C TRP A 156 7.22 11.39 8.49
N GLU A 157 7.99 10.42 9.00
CA GLU A 157 9.22 9.95 8.36
C GLU A 157 8.95 8.78 7.43
N ILE A 158 9.36 8.89 6.17
CA ILE A 158 9.34 7.81 5.20
C ILE A 158 10.47 6.83 5.57
N THR A 159 10.11 5.63 6.04
CA THR A 159 11.10 4.62 6.43
C THR A 159 11.54 3.78 5.24
N ASP A 160 10.67 3.61 4.25
CA ASP A 160 10.94 2.78 3.08
C ASP A 160 10.17 3.33 1.89
N SER A 161 10.82 3.35 0.73
CA SER A 161 10.22 3.88 -0.49
C SER A 161 10.69 3.13 -1.72
N SER A 162 9.86 3.14 -2.74
CA SER A 162 10.24 2.76 -4.10
C SER A 162 11.27 3.71 -4.72
N GLU A 163 11.36 4.94 -4.21
CA GLU A 163 12.37 5.92 -4.57
C GLU A 163 13.40 6.03 -3.45
N PRO A 164 14.62 5.47 -3.60
CA PRO A 164 15.62 5.45 -2.53
C PRO A 164 15.92 6.83 -1.93
N ALA A 165 15.87 7.90 -2.73
CA ALA A 165 16.10 9.26 -2.26
C ALA A 165 15.06 9.78 -1.25
N ARG A 166 13.88 9.14 -1.17
CA ARG A 166 12.80 9.50 -0.24
C ARG A 166 12.95 8.85 1.12
N THR A 167 13.77 7.80 1.25
CA THR A 167 13.98 7.12 2.53
C THR A 167 14.69 8.04 3.53
N GLY A 168 14.10 8.20 4.71
CA GLY A 168 14.54 9.13 5.77
C GLY A 168 14.04 10.57 5.59
N ALA A 169 13.38 10.90 4.48
CA ALA A 169 12.75 12.20 4.29
C ALA A 169 11.43 12.30 5.08
N GLU A 170 10.99 13.52 5.35
CA GLU A 170 9.69 13.76 5.96
C GLU A 170 8.64 14.09 4.90
N LEU A 171 7.47 13.43 4.95
CA LEU A 171 6.35 13.69 4.03
C LEU A 171 5.73 15.07 4.28
N LEU A 172 5.68 15.52 5.54
CA LEU A 172 5.12 16.81 5.97
C LEU A 172 3.71 17.11 5.42
N PRO A 173 2.72 16.20 5.52
CA PRO A 173 1.39 16.43 4.99
C PRO A 173 0.70 17.59 5.73
N ARG A 174 0.16 18.56 4.98
CA ARG A 174 -0.60 19.68 5.54
C ARG A 174 -1.90 19.85 4.79
N VAL A 175 -3.02 19.77 5.51
CA VAL A 175 -4.35 20.00 4.93
C VAL A 175 -4.86 21.41 5.26
N ARG A 176 -5.36 22.12 4.25
CA ARG A 176 -6.06 23.40 4.37
C ARG A 176 -7.31 23.39 3.50
N GLY A 177 -8.49 23.36 4.11
CA GLY A 177 -9.73 23.16 3.37
C GLY A 177 -9.72 21.80 2.69
N ASN A 178 -9.82 21.78 1.36
CA ASN A 178 -9.72 20.57 0.53
C ASN A 178 -8.37 20.43 -0.17
N GLU A 179 -7.35 21.19 0.23
CA GLU A 179 -6.00 21.07 -0.34
C GLU A 179 -5.07 20.34 0.63
N LEU A 180 -4.26 19.42 0.11
CA LEU A 180 -3.13 18.80 0.80
C LEU A 180 -1.83 19.24 0.13
N THR A 181 -0.86 19.69 0.90
CA THR A 181 0.52 19.83 0.44
C THR A 181 1.43 18.85 1.16
N GLU A 182 2.48 18.42 0.47
CA GLU A 182 3.56 17.58 1.03
C GLU A 182 4.92 18.22 0.76
N SER A 183 5.99 17.61 1.28
CA SER A 183 7.39 18.06 1.19
C SER A 183 7.88 18.58 -0.17
N SER A 184 7.39 18.05 -1.29
CA SER A 184 7.74 18.54 -2.65
C SER A 184 7.13 19.90 -2.99
N MET A 185 6.29 20.44 -2.11
CA MET A 185 5.45 21.62 -2.34
C MET A 185 4.40 21.43 -3.44
N GLN A 186 4.19 20.20 -3.91
CA GLN A 186 3.05 19.87 -4.76
C GLN A 186 1.76 20.04 -3.96
N THR A 187 0.80 20.75 -4.57
CA THR A 187 -0.56 20.87 -4.06
C THR A 187 -1.44 19.81 -4.69
N TRP A 188 -2.16 19.10 -3.83
CA TRP A 188 -3.15 18.09 -4.15
C TRP A 188 -4.52 18.57 -3.71
N THR A 189 -5.55 18.22 -4.47
CA THR A 189 -6.95 18.36 -4.05
C THR A 189 -7.40 17.07 -3.39
N VAL A 190 -7.91 17.16 -2.17
CA VAL A 190 -8.62 16.07 -1.49
C VAL A 190 -9.96 15.88 -2.18
N VAL A 191 -10.15 14.73 -2.82
CA VAL A 191 -11.38 14.40 -3.56
C VAL A 191 -12.27 13.42 -2.81
N ASP A 192 -11.68 12.63 -1.90
CA ASP A 192 -12.41 11.73 -1.01
C ASP A 192 -11.63 11.48 0.28
N SER A 193 -12.32 11.02 1.32
CA SER A 193 -11.75 10.67 2.61
C SER A 193 -12.52 9.54 3.29
N GLU A 194 -11.81 8.61 3.90
CA GLU A 194 -12.39 7.57 4.77
C GLU A 194 -11.85 7.69 6.20
N GLY A 195 -12.70 7.42 7.19
CA GLY A 195 -12.35 7.50 8.61
C GLY A 195 -12.24 8.93 9.16
N ASP A 196 -11.83 9.03 10.42
CA ASP A 196 -11.67 10.31 11.12
C ASP A 196 -10.27 10.89 10.89
N VAL A 197 -10.12 11.68 9.82
CA VAL A 197 -8.83 12.26 9.42
C VAL A 197 -8.30 13.22 10.48
N ASN A 198 -7.11 12.92 10.99
CA ASN A 198 -6.35 13.77 11.91
C ASN A 198 -4.86 13.87 11.49
N LEU A 199 -4.42 15.09 11.21
CA LEU A 199 -3.04 15.41 10.81
C LEU A 199 -2.36 16.27 11.87
#